data_AF-A0A7J9VWP3-F1
#
_entry.id   AF-A0A7J9VWP3-F1
#
_cell.length_a   1.000
_cell.length_b   1.000
_cell.length_c   1.000
_cell.angle_alpha   90.00
_cell.angle_beta   90.00
_cell.angle_gamma   90.00
#
_symmetry.space_group_name_H-M   'P 1'
#
loop_
_entity.id
_entity.type
_entity.pdbx_description
1 polymer ?
#
loop_
_entity_poly.entity_id
_entity_poly.type
_entity_poly.pdbx_seq_one_letter_code
_entity_poly.pdbx_strand_id
1 'polypeptide(L)'
;MTKTNLLEQDGHWVLPLVAEVVVQCRYDYALTLVVRELDPYEVRISEPFTLYNPDGTVGVFDPEGDPRKMGASLRLLRHTVTRAIAHKDGRLEIDFDDGSCLRVPAGDHYEAWDLAGPEGALMVSIPGGDLAVWSE
;
A
#
# COMPACT_ATOMS: atom_id res chain seq x y z
N MET A 1 -6.98 11.77 20.04
CA MET A 1 -6.35 10.45 19.86
C MET A 1 -7.34 9.58 19.11
N THR A 2 -7.16 9.44 17.81
CA THR A 2 -8.00 8.58 16.98
C THR A 2 -7.30 7.22 16.95
N LYS A 3 -7.87 6.21 17.61
CA LYS A 3 -7.31 4.85 17.62
C LYS A 3 -7.03 4.36 16.20
N THR A 4 -5.89 3.72 15.99
CA THR A 4 -5.57 2.98 14.77
C THR A 4 -6.53 1.79 14.63
N ASN A 5 -7.54 1.91 13.77
CA ASN A 5 -8.56 0.87 13.58
C ASN A 5 -8.22 0.00 12.36
N LEU A 6 -7.27 -0.91 12.50
CA LEU A 6 -7.19 -2.07 11.60
C LEU A 6 -8.42 -2.93 11.86
N LEU A 7 -9.30 -3.07 10.87
CA LEU A 7 -10.55 -3.82 11.02
C LEU A 7 -10.43 -5.18 10.34
N GLU A 8 -10.36 -6.24 11.14
CA GLU A 8 -10.37 -7.61 10.63
C GLU A 8 -11.74 -8.00 10.09
N GLN A 9 -11.76 -8.63 8.92
CA GLN A 9 -12.91 -9.24 8.28
C GLN A 9 -12.57 -10.66 7.82
N ASP A 10 -13.57 -11.37 7.29
CA ASP A 10 -13.34 -12.69 6.72
C ASP A 10 -12.42 -12.58 5.48
N GLY A 11 -11.31 -13.32 5.50
CA GLY A 11 -10.30 -13.33 4.44
C GLY A 11 -9.45 -12.06 4.26
N HIS A 12 -9.69 -10.96 4.99
CA HIS A 12 -8.92 -9.71 4.80
C HIS A 12 -9.02 -8.74 5.98
N TRP A 13 -8.21 -7.69 5.95
CA TRP A 13 -8.25 -6.52 6.82
C TRP A 13 -8.61 -5.27 6.01
N VAL A 14 -9.42 -4.39 6.58
CA VAL A 14 -9.63 -3.04 6.06
C VAL A 14 -8.62 -2.11 6.73
N LEU A 15 -7.81 -1.44 5.91
CA LEU A 15 -6.76 -0.55 6.38
C LEU A 15 -7.32 0.85 6.68
N PRO A 16 -6.82 1.55 7.72
CA PRO A 16 -7.27 2.88 8.14
C PRO A 16 -6.75 4.01 7.22
N LEU A 17 -6.86 3.82 5.90
CA LEU A 17 -6.39 4.75 4.87
C LEU A 17 -7.55 5.43 4.13
N VAL A 18 -8.77 4.87 4.22
CA VAL A 18 -9.93 5.37 3.46
C VAL A 18 -10.26 6.81 3.84
N ALA A 19 -10.55 7.64 2.82
CA ALA A 19 -10.77 9.08 2.89
C ALA A 19 -9.53 9.92 3.24
N GLU A 20 -8.36 9.31 3.40
CA GLU A 20 -7.09 10.00 3.56
C GLU A 20 -6.38 10.19 2.21
N VAL A 21 -5.50 11.19 2.14
CA VAL A 21 -4.78 11.56 0.91
C VAL A 21 -3.35 11.05 0.95
N VAL A 22 -2.85 10.57 -0.20
CA VAL A 22 -1.41 10.34 -0.40
C VAL A 22 -0.70 11.69 -0.49
N VAL A 23 0.00 12.09 0.57
CA VAL A 23 0.67 13.39 0.65
C VAL A 23 2.12 13.35 0.16
N GLN A 24 2.73 12.17 0.14
CA GLN A 24 4.09 11.96 -0.37
C GLN A 24 4.23 10.60 -1.03
N CYS A 25 5.03 10.55 -2.10
CA CYS A 25 5.58 9.31 -2.65
C CYS A 25 7.09 9.35 -2.51
N ARG A 26 7.68 8.39 -1.80
CA ARG A 26 9.13 8.26 -1.62
C ARG A 26 9.62 7.11 -2.49
N TYR A 27 10.68 7.35 -3.26
CA TYR A 27 11.28 6.36 -4.15
C TYR A 27 12.69 6.08 -3.66
N ASP A 28 12.92 4.85 -3.21
CA ASP A 28 14.25 4.30 -2.90
C ASP A 28 14.40 2.93 -3.61
N TYR A 29 14.77 1.87 -2.89
CA TYR A 29 14.63 0.49 -3.36
C TYR A 29 13.21 -0.06 -3.12
N ALA A 30 12.27 0.82 -2.76
CA ALA A 30 10.85 0.61 -2.60
C ALA A 30 10.07 1.85 -3.08
N LEU A 31 8.75 1.68 -3.23
CA LEU A 31 7.80 2.79 -3.25
C LEU A 31 7.15 2.91 -1.87
N THR A 32 7.31 4.04 -1.21
CA THR A 32 6.53 4.36 0.00
C THR A 32 5.48 5.41 -0.27
N LEU A 33 4.22 5.08 -0.03
CA LEU A 33 3.10 6.02 0.01
C LEU A 33 2.94 6.52 1.44
N VAL A 34 3.08 7.83 1.64
CA VAL A 34 2.76 8.46 2.93
C VAL A 34 1.35 9.01 2.83
N VAL A 35 0.48 8.52 3.69
CA VAL A 35 -0.95 8.82 3.71
C VAL A 35 -1.26 9.62 4.96
N ARG A 36 -1.95 10.76 4.79
CA ARG A 36 -2.19 11.81 5.80
C ARG A 36 -0.94 12.60 6.21
N GLU A 37 -1.11 13.88 6.54
CA GLU A 37 0.00 14.77 6.91
C GLU A 37 0.43 14.63 8.38
N LEU A 38 -0.54 14.57 9.31
CA LEU A 38 -0.28 14.41 10.75
C LEU A 38 -0.45 12.95 11.15
N ASP A 39 0.48 12.42 11.93
CA ASP A 39 0.52 11.01 12.34
C ASP A 39 0.37 10.08 11.11
N PRO A 40 1.29 10.12 10.14
CA PRO A 40 1.07 9.46 8.85
C PRO A 40 1.00 7.94 8.97
N TYR A 41 0.29 7.33 8.04
CA TYR A 41 0.53 5.94 7.68
C TYR A 41 1.54 5.88 6.54
N GLU A 42 2.46 4.93 6.60
CA GLU A 42 3.43 4.65 5.55
C GLU A 42 3.17 3.26 4.99
N VAL A 43 2.76 3.19 3.72
CA VAL A 43 2.66 1.93 2.97
C VAL A 43 3.93 1.78 2.16
N ARG A 44 4.82 0.89 2.56
CA ARG A 44 6.05 0.59 1.83
C ARG A 44 5.84 -0.66 0.99
N ILE A 45 6.16 -0.56 -0.30
CA ILE A 45 6.02 -1.62 -1.29
C ILE A 45 7.42 -1.93 -1.82
N SER A 46 7.93 -3.10 -1.46
CA SER A 46 9.32 -3.50 -1.71
C SER A 46 9.45 -4.44 -2.91
N GLU A 47 8.36 -5.10 -3.31
CA GLU A 47 8.34 -6.01 -4.47
C GLU A 47 7.50 -5.47 -5.64
N PRO A 48 7.57 -6.11 -6.83
CA PRO A 48 6.82 -5.66 -7.99
C PRO A 48 5.32 -5.53 -7.74
N PHE A 49 4.75 -4.43 -8.22
CA PHE A 49 3.32 -4.14 -8.11
C PHE A 49 2.73 -3.76 -9.46
N THR A 50 1.39 -3.85 -9.54
CA THR A 50 0.63 -3.46 -10.72
C THR A 50 -0.23 -2.24 -10.42
N LEU A 51 -0.22 -1.27 -11.32
CA LEU A 51 -1.11 -0.11 -11.31
C LEU A 51 -2.05 -0.19 -12.50
N TYR A 52 -3.34 -0.31 -12.23
CA TYR A 52 -4.40 -0.23 -13.23
C TYR A 52 -4.89 1.20 -13.29
N ASN A 53 -4.88 1.79 -14.47
CA ASN A 53 -5.27 3.18 -14.69
C ASN A 53 -6.74 3.28 -15.14
N PRO A 54 -7.38 4.44 -14.93
CA PRO A 54 -8.78 4.66 -15.31
C PRO A 54 -9.05 4.55 -16.82
N ASP A 55 -8.02 4.80 -17.64
CA ASP A 55 -8.07 4.66 -19.10
C ASP A 55 -7.92 3.21 -19.57
N GLY A 56 -7.82 2.25 -18.65
CA GLY A 56 -7.64 0.82 -18.92
C GLY A 56 -6.19 0.41 -19.16
N THR A 57 -5.23 1.33 -19.15
CA THR A 57 -3.81 0.98 -19.24
C THR A 57 -3.33 0.32 -17.95
N VAL A 58 -2.39 -0.61 -18.07
CA VAL A 58 -1.81 -1.34 -16.93
C VAL A 58 -0.31 -1.16 -16.95
N GLY A 59 0.24 -0.70 -15.82
CA GLY A 59 1.67 -0.59 -15.60
C GLY A 59 2.14 -1.61 -14.57
N VAL A 60 3.25 -2.29 -14.85
CA VAL A 60 3.96 -3.14 -13.88
C VAL A 60 5.24 -2.43 -13.49
N PHE A 61 5.46 -2.30 -12.19
CA PHE A 61 6.55 -1.53 -11.61
C PHE A 61 7.37 -2.42 -10.71
N ASP A 62 8.68 -2.29 -10.79
CA ASP A 62 9.66 -2.99 -9.97
C ASP A 62 10.47 -1.93 -9.21
N PRO A 63 10.24 -1.76 -7.89
CA PRO A 63 10.96 -0.77 -7.09
C PRO A 63 12.48 -0.97 -7.03
N GLU A 64 12.97 -2.20 -7.12
CA GLU A 64 14.42 -2.50 -7.13
C GLU A 64 15.05 -2.27 -8.52
N GLY A 65 14.21 -2.15 -9.55
CA GLY A 65 14.62 -1.97 -10.94
C GLY A 65 15.13 -0.55 -11.25
N ASP A 66 14.98 -0.15 -12.52
CA ASP A 66 15.36 1.20 -12.96
C ASP A 66 14.36 2.25 -12.44
N PRO A 67 14.77 3.17 -11.54
CA PRO A 67 13.86 4.12 -10.91
C PRO A 67 13.20 5.08 -11.91
N ARG A 68 13.79 5.27 -13.11
CA ARG A 68 13.19 6.11 -14.17
C ARG A 68 11.88 5.52 -14.70
N LYS A 69 11.69 4.21 -14.57
CA LYS A 69 10.44 3.52 -14.96
C LYS A 69 9.31 3.75 -13.96
N MET A 70 9.60 4.23 -12.76
CA MET A 70 8.61 4.50 -11.71
C MET A 70 7.81 5.77 -11.96
N GLY A 71 8.20 6.62 -12.92
CA GLY A 71 7.58 7.93 -13.13
C GLY A 71 6.06 7.91 -13.31
N ALA A 72 5.51 6.89 -13.96
CA ALA A 72 4.07 6.75 -14.12
C ALA A 72 3.32 6.47 -12.80
N SER A 73 3.98 5.90 -11.78
CA SER A 73 3.38 5.69 -10.44
C SER A 73 3.26 6.97 -9.62
N LEU A 74 3.92 8.07 -10.02
CA LEU A 74 3.78 9.38 -9.37
C LEU A 74 2.34 9.91 -9.40
N ARG A 75 1.52 9.39 -10.33
CA ARG A 75 0.10 9.68 -10.41
C ARG A 75 -0.70 9.35 -9.15
N LEU A 76 -0.16 8.56 -8.21
CA LEU A 76 -0.80 8.26 -6.94
C LEU A 76 -0.76 9.44 -5.96
N LEU A 77 0.17 10.37 -6.16
CA LEU A 77 0.35 11.53 -5.30
C LEU A 77 -0.87 12.47 -5.37
N ARG A 78 -1.34 12.94 -4.21
CA ARG A 78 -2.50 13.83 -4.00
C ARG A 78 -3.87 13.21 -4.31
N HIS A 79 -3.93 11.90 -4.48
CA HIS A 79 -5.21 11.20 -4.59
C HIS A 79 -5.70 10.67 -3.26
N THR A 80 -7.02 10.68 -3.10
CA THR A 80 -7.70 10.15 -1.92
C THR A 80 -7.84 8.64 -2.07
N VAL A 81 -7.54 7.90 -1.00
CA VAL A 81 -7.80 6.46 -0.95
C VAL A 81 -9.30 6.22 -0.73
N THR A 82 -9.92 5.44 -1.63
CA THR A 82 -11.35 5.10 -1.56
C THR A 82 -11.58 3.67 -1.03
N ARG A 83 -10.60 2.78 -1.19
CA ARG A 83 -10.58 1.43 -0.61
C ARG A 83 -9.14 1.03 -0.31
N ALA A 84 -8.90 0.38 0.82
CA ALA A 84 -7.61 -0.20 1.16
C ALA A 84 -7.80 -1.52 1.90
N ILE A 85 -7.34 -2.61 1.30
CA ILE A 85 -7.55 -3.97 1.76
C ILE A 85 -6.22 -4.72 1.79
N ALA A 86 -5.93 -5.36 2.91
CA ALA A 86 -4.87 -6.36 3.03
C ALA A 86 -5.51 -7.75 3.13
N HIS A 87 -5.33 -8.58 2.11
CA HIS A 87 -5.84 -9.94 2.12
C HIS A 87 -5.01 -10.82 3.05
N LYS A 88 -5.67 -11.78 3.71
CA LYS A 88 -5.00 -12.75 4.58
C LYS A 88 -4.01 -13.65 3.85
N ASP A 89 -3.99 -13.64 2.52
CA ASP A 89 -2.97 -14.33 1.72
C ASP A 89 -1.74 -13.47 1.40
N GLY A 90 -1.62 -12.26 1.98
CA GLY A 90 -0.48 -11.37 1.83
C GLY A 90 -0.62 -10.35 0.71
N ARG A 91 -1.72 -10.35 -0.07
CA ARG A 91 -1.95 -9.35 -1.12
C ARG A 91 -2.44 -8.01 -0.58
N LEU A 92 -2.05 -6.92 -1.22
CA LEU A 92 -2.54 -5.55 -0.96
C LEU A 92 -3.32 -5.01 -2.14
N GLU A 93 -4.46 -4.39 -1.85
CA GLU A 93 -5.25 -3.63 -2.82
C GLU A 93 -5.55 -2.22 -2.29
N ILE A 94 -5.19 -1.19 -3.07
CA ILE A 94 -5.56 0.19 -2.77
C ILE A 94 -6.23 0.80 -4.01
N ASP A 95 -7.41 1.39 -3.82
CA ASP A 95 -8.15 2.11 -4.86
C ASP A 95 -8.18 3.59 -4.52
N PHE A 96 -8.13 4.42 -5.56
CA PHE A 96 -8.02 5.87 -5.45
C PHE A 96 -9.22 6.58 -6.08
N ASP A 97 -9.43 7.85 -5.74
CA ASP A 97 -10.55 8.67 -6.21
C ASP A 97 -10.52 9.00 -7.70
N ASP A 98 -9.36 8.92 -8.34
CA ASP A 98 -9.22 9.05 -9.79
C ASP A 98 -9.61 7.78 -10.55
N GLY A 99 -9.92 6.69 -9.85
CA GLY A 99 -10.27 5.39 -10.41
C GLY A 99 -9.07 4.48 -10.65
N SER A 100 -7.86 4.86 -10.24
CA SER A 100 -6.71 3.96 -10.30
C SER A 100 -6.70 2.95 -9.17
N CYS A 101 -6.07 1.81 -9.43
CA CYS A 101 -6.02 0.67 -8.53
C CYS A 101 -4.59 0.15 -8.44
N LEU A 102 -3.99 0.22 -7.26
CA LEU A 102 -2.69 -0.39 -6.95
C LEU A 102 -2.90 -1.79 -6.37
N ARG A 103 -2.16 -2.77 -6.89
CA ARG A 103 -2.21 -4.17 -6.47
C ARG A 103 -0.79 -4.70 -6.23
N VAL A 104 -0.55 -5.24 -5.05
CA VAL A 104 0.71 -5.90 -4.70
C VAL A 104 0.41 -7.37 -4.40
N PRO A 105 1.00 -8.33 -5.13
CA PRO A 105 0.92 -9.73 -4.76
C PRO A 105 1.68 -10.01 -3.46
N ALA A 106 1.48 -11.18 -2.85
CA ALA A 106 2.40 -11.66 -1.84
C ALA A 106 3.73 -12.08 -2.49
N GLY A 107 4.82 -11.92 -1.75
CA GLY A 107 6.16 -12.31 -2.17
C GLY A 107 6.47 -13.74 -1.84
N ASP A 108 7.16 -14.47 -2.73
CA ASP A 108 7.57 -15.85 -2.46
C ASP A 108 8.74 -15.93 -1.48
N HIS A 109 9.59 -14.89 -1.46
CA HIS A 109 10.89 -14.91 -0.77
C HIS A 109 11.12 -13.72 0.14
N TYR A 110 10.40 -12.62 -0.05
CA TYR A 110 10.58 -11.38 0.69
C TYR A 110 9.23 -10.79 1.11
N GLU A 111 9.31 -9.80 2.00
CA GLU A 111 8.15 -9.04 2.42
C GLU A 111 7.73 -8.09 1.29
N ALA A 112 6.58 -8.37 0.66
CA ALA A 112 6.17 -7.62 -0.52
C ALA A 112 5.76 -6.17 -0.18
N TRP A 113 5.16 -5.99 0.99
CA TRP A 113 4.77 -4.69 1.51
C TRP A 113 4.61 -4.70 3.04
N ASP A 114 4.70 -3.51 3.62
CA ASP A 114 4.34 -3.24 5.00
C ASP A 114 3.52 -1.95 5.12
N LEU A 115 2.68 -1.90 6.14
CA LEU A 115 1.96 -0.72 6.61
C LEU A 115 2.46 -0.38 8.00
N ALA A 116 3.17 0.73 8.14
CA ALA A 116 3.47 1.34 9.43
C ALA A 116 2.48 2.48 9.72
N GLY A 117 2.05 2.60 10.96
CA GLY A 117 1.10 3.64 11.37
C GLY A 117 1.41 4.23 12.74
N PRO A 118 0.57 5.17 13.19
CA PRO A 118 0.68 5.77 14.51
C PRO A 118 0.60 4.72 15.63
N GLU A 119 1.15 5.07 16.79
CA GLU A 119 1.10 4.25 18.00
C GLU A 119 1.74 2.85 17.84
N GLY A 120 2.66 2.71 16.87
CA GLY A 120 3.39 1.46 16.64
C GLY A 120 2.61 0.40 15.87
N ALA A 121 1.48 0.76 15.27
CA ALA A 121 0.74 -0.14 14.40
C ALA A 121 1.62 -0.59 13.22
N LEU A 122 1.68 -1.90 13.01
CA LEU A 122 2.47 -2.51 11.95
C LEU A 122 1.69 -3.69 11.35
N MET A 123 1.65 -3.76 10.03
CA MET A 123 1.15 -4.93 9.30
C MET A 123 2.12 -5.26 8.18
N VAL A 124 2.55 -6.52 8.10
CA VAL A 124 3.58 -6.96 7.15
C VAL A 124 3.04 -8.15 6.36
N SER A 125 3.20 -8.10 5.03
CA SER A 125 3.05 -9.26 4.15
C SER A 125 4.31 -10.10 4.23
N ILE A 126 4.22 -11.26 4.88
CA ILE A 126 5.39 -12.11 5.11
C ILE A 126 5.68 -13.00 3.88
N PRO A 127 6.93 -13.49 3.72
CA PRO A 127 7.26 -14.37 2.60
C PRO A 127 6.40 -15.64 2.56
N GLY A 128 5.91 -15.99 1.37
CA GLY A 128 5.06 -17.15 1.12
C GLY A 128 3.56 -16.90 1.32
N GLY A 129 3.16 -15.67 1.67
CA GLY A 129 1.78 -15.28 1.98
C GLY A 129 1.56 -15.03 3.47
N ASP A 130 0.30 -14.90 3.89
CA ASP A 130 -0.09 -14.50 5.25
C ASP A 130 0.25 -13.03 5.62
N LEU A 131 -0.22 -12.62 6.80
CA LEU A 131 0.02 -11.31 7.38
C LEU A 131 0.51 -11.46 8.82
N ALA A 132 1.54 -10.71 9.19
CA ALA A 132 1.89 -10.47 10.58
C ALA A 132 1.35 -9.09 10.99
N VAL A 133 0.66 -9.02 12.14
CA VAL A 133 -0.07 -7.83 12.58
C VAL A 133 0.29 -7.48 14.02
N TRP A 134 0.64 -6.22 14.25
CA TRP A 134 0.87 -5.62 15.56
C TRP A 134 0.00 -4.37 15.69
N SER A 135 -0.88 -4.37 16.68
CA SER A 135 -1.77 -3.26 17.02
C SER A 135 -2.01 -3.27 18.53
N GLU A 136 -1.94 -2.12 19.19
CA GLU A 136 -2.29 -1.98 20.62
C GLU A 136 -3.79 -1.83 20.88
#